data_AF-A0A7M3NIX0-F1
#
_entry.id   AF-A0A7M3NIX0-F1
#
_cell.length_a   1.000
_cell.length_b   1.000
_cell.length_c   1.000
_cell.angle_alpha   90.00
_cell.angle_beta   90.00
_cell.angle_gamma   90.00
#
_symmetry.space_group_name_H-M   'P 1'
#
loop_
_entity.id
_entity.type
_entity.pdbx_description
1 polymer ?
#
loop_
_entity_poly.entity_id
_entity_poly.type
_entity_poly.pdbx_seq_one_letter_code
_entity_poly.pdbx_strand_id
1 'polypeptide(L)' 'MNPGKTDEESAQADVAMLLRYGIGAPGPRRSALFGDGAVGAAVTLDRLGVQPRPLGADAASP' A
#
# COMPACT_ATOMS: atom_id res chain seq x y z
N MET A 1 -4.58 0.07 -9.81
CA MET A 1 -4.55 1.50 -9.50
C MET A 1 -5.67 2.19 -10.23
N ASN A 2 -6.73 2.52 -9.50
CA ASN A 2 -7.86 3.28 -10.01
C ASN A 2 -7.60 4.79 -9.78
N PRO A 3 -7.26 5.58 -10.82
CA PRO A 3 -6.86 6.98 -10.67
C PRO A 3 -7.98 7.92 -10.22
N GLY A 4 -9.25 7.46 -10.22
CA GLY A 4 -10.38 8.24 -9.73
C GLY A 4 -10.69 8.04 -8.23
N LYS A 5 -9.94 7.15 -7.56
CA LYS A 5 -10.21 6.78 -6.16
C LYS A 5 -9.60 7.80 -5.20
N THR A 6 -10.38 8.27 -4.26
CA THR A 6 -9.93 9.20 -3.21
C THR A 6 -9.13 8.49 -2.12
N ASP A 7 -8.42 9.26 -1.31
CA ASP A 7 -7.71 8.75 -0.14
C ASP A 7 -8.67 8.11 0.87
N GLU A 8 -9.87 8.68 1.05
CA GLU A 8 -10.88 8.12 1.95
C GLU A 8 -11.34 6.74 1.47
N GLU A 9 -11.70 6.62 0.20
CA GLU A 9 -12.09 5.32 -0.38
C GLU A 9 -10.94 4.31 -0.34
N SER A 10 -9.69 4.79 -0.39
CA SER A 10 -8.51 3.94 -0.29
C SER A 10 -8.29 3.45 1.14
N ALA A 11 -8.51 4.28 2.16
CA ALA A 11 -8.42 3.92 3.57
C ALA A 11 -9.51 2.93 4.01
N GLN A 12 -10.68 2.96 3.37
CA GLN A 12 -11.78 2.01 3.63
C GLN A 12 -11.62 0.67 2.88
N ALA A 13 -10.58 0.50 2.07
CA ALA A 13 -10.38 -0.72 1.32
C ALA A 13 -9.95 -1.89 2.22
N ASP A 14 -10.33 -3.12 1.87
CA ASP A 14 -9.79 -4.32 2.51
C ASP A 14 -8.34 -4.56 2.06
N VAL A 15 -7.42 -3.84 2.70
CA VAL A 15 -5.97 -3.89 2.42
C VAL A 15 -5.44 -5.31 2.53
N ALA A 16 -5.87 -6.07 3.54
CA ALA A 16 -5.37 -7.43 3.77
C ALA A 16 -5.76 -8.36 2.63
N MET A 17 -7.01 -8.29 2.17
CA MET A 17 -7.51 -9.03 1.03
C MET A 17 -6.76 -8.64 -0.26
N LEU A 18 -6.69 -7.35 -0.55
CA LEU A 18 -6.07 -6.83 -1.77
C LEU A 18 -4.60 -7.22 -1.88
N LEU A 19 -3.84 -7.14 -0.79
CA LEU A 19 -2.44 -7.57 -0.76
C LEU A 19 -2.31 -9.10 -0.93
N ARG A 20 -3.10 -9.89 -0.20
CA ARG A 20 -3.05 -11.36 -0.27
C ARG A 20 -3.33 -11.86 -1.69
N TYR A 21 -4.37 -11.36 -2.33
CA TYR A 21 -4.72 -11.77 -3.70
C TYR A 21 -3.85 -11.10 -4.76
N GLY A 22 -3.36 -9.88 -4.51
CA GLY A 22 -2.44 -9.19 -5.39
C GLY A 22 -1.10 -9.89 -5.50
N ILE A 23 -0.48 -10.28 -4.38
CA ILE A 23 0.84 -10.95 -4.35
C ILE A 23 0.82 -12.26 -5.15
N GLY A 24 -0.26 -13.04 -5.02
CA GLY A 24 -0.41 -14.33 -5.71
C GLY A 24 -0.97 -14.24 -7.13
N ALA A 25 -1.42 -13.06 -7.59
CA ALA A 25 -2.01 -12.93 -8.92
C ALA A 25 -0.94 -12.88 -10.03
N PRO A 26 -1.22 -13.47 -11.20
CA PRO A 26 -0.38 -13.28 -12.39
C PRO A 26 -0.82 -12.04 -13.19
N GLY A 27 0.14 -11.48 -13.94
CA GLY A 27 -0.12 -10.48 -14.96
C GLY A 27 -0.77 -9.18 -14.45
N PRO A 28 -1.58 -8.48 -15.27
CA PRO A 28 -2.15 -7.18 -14.93
C PRO A 28 -2.99 -7.16 -13.64
N ARG A 29 -3.61 -8.30 -13.28
CA ARG A 29 -4.40 -8.43 -12.06
C ARG A 29 -3.55 -8.25 -10.80
N ARG A 30 -2.27 -8.65 -10.84
CA ARG A 30 -1.29 -8.38 -9.77
C ARG A 30 -1.21 -6.90 -9.48
N SER A 31 -0.83 -6.10 -10.47
CA SER A 31 -0.59 -4.68 -10.31
C SER A 31 -1.86 -3.92 -9.92
N ALA A 32 -3.04 -4.37 -10.39
CA ALA A 32 -4.31 -3.80 -9.98
C ALA A 32 -4.58 -4.00 -8.49
N LEU A 33 -4.63 -5.26 -8.04
CA LEU A 33 -4.97 -5.62 -6.65
C LEU A 33 -3.88 -5.19 -5.67
N PHE A 34 -2.62 -5.50 -5.99
CA PHE A 34 -1.49 -5.12 -5.14
C PHE A 34 -1.36 -3.60 -5.05
N GLY A 35 -1.48 -2.88 -6.17
CA GLY A 35 -1.38 -1.42 -6.19
C GLY A 35 -2.46 -0.77 -5.33
N ASP A 36 -3.72 -1.21 -5.46
CA ASP A 36 -4.82 -0.66 -4.67
C ASP A 36 -4.64 -0.98 -3.16
N GLY A 37 -4.17 -2.19 -2.82
CA GLY A 37 -3.84 -2.55 -1.44
C GLY A 37 -2.68 -1.76 -0.86
N ALA A 38 -1.64 -1.50 -1.66
CA ALA A 38 -0.48 -0.71 -1.25
C ALA A 38 -0.84 0.75 -1.00
N VAL A 39 -1.69 1.35 -1.86
CA VAL A 39 -2.18 2.73 -1.68
C VAL A 39 -3.06 2.83 -0.43
N GLY A 40 -4.01 1.91 -0.25
CA GLY A 40 -4.84 1.89 0.97
C GLY A 40 -4.04 1.73 2.25
N ALA A 41 -3.00 0.89 2.23
CA ALA A 41 -2.07 0.76 3.35
C ALA A 41 -1.30 2.06 3.61
N ALA A 42 -0.74 2.69 2.57
CA ALA A 42 0.02 3.92 2.71
C ALA A 42 -0.82 5.05 3.30
N VAL A 43 -2.04 5.27 2.79
CA VAL A 43 -2.98 6.28 3.32
C VAL A 43 -3.35 5.97 4.78
N THR A 44 -3.63 4.72 5.10
CA THR A 44 -3.97 4.31 6.47
C THR A 44 -2.82 4.58 7.44
N LEU A 45 -1.59 4.23 7.05
CA LEU A 45 -0.39 4.43 7.87
C LEU A 45 -0.07 5.91 8.07
N ASP A 46 -0.20 6.72 7.01
CA ASP A 46 -0.02 8.17 7.08
C ASP A 46 -0.98 8.81 8.09
N ARG A 47 -2.27 8.43 8.05
CA ARG A 47 -3.29 8.90 9.01
C ARG A 47 -3.01 8.49 10.45
N LEU A 48 -2.37 7.33 10.65
CA LEU A 48 -1.91 6.86 11.96
C LEU A 48 -0.60 7.54 12.41
N GLY A 49 -0.01 8.41 11.59
CA GLY A 49 1.27 9.04 11.85
C GLY A 49 2.46 8.09 11.77
N VAL A 50 2.29 6.92 11.13
CA VAL A 50 3.34 5.91 11.01
C VAL A 50 4.32 6.33 9.92
N GLN A 51 5.54 6.65 10.32
CA GLN A 51 6.62 6.92 9.37
C GLN A 51 7.10 5.62 8.72
N PRO A 52 7.27 5.57 7.39
CA PRO A 52 7.91 4.44 6.73
C PRO A 52 9.29 4.21 7.33
N ARG A 53 9.63 2.96 7.68
CA ARG A 53 11.00 2.63 8.05
C ARG A 53 11.83 2.52 6.76
N PRO A 54 12.76 3.45 6.51
CA PRO A 54 13.59 3.37 5.31
C PRO A 54 14.47 2.13 5.41
N LEU A 55 14.28 1.20 4.48
CA LEU A 55 15.17 0.05 4.33
C LEU A 55 16.41 0.52 3.56
N GLY A 56 17.31 1.25 4.25
CA GLY A 56 18.53 1.77 3.63
C GLY A 56 19.25 2.91 4.36
N ALA A 57 18.78 3.35 5.54
CA ALA A 57 19.41 4.47 6.28
C ALA A 57 20.06 4.09 7.61
N ASP A 58 20.20 2.79 7.91
CA ASP A 58 21.11 2.32 8.96
C ASP A 58 22.50 2.04 8.33
N ALA A 59 23.21 3.10 7.95
CA ALA A 59 24.65 3.07 7.62
C ALA A 59 25.36 4.39 7.91
N ALA A 60 24.72 5.30 8.65
CA ALA A 60 25.38 6.47 9.23
C ALA A 60 24.88 6.62 10.66
N SER A 61 25.47 5.79 11.55
CA SER A 61 25.61 6.21 12.95
C SER A 61 26.38 7.54 13.00
N PRO A 62 26.11 8.40 14.00
CA PRO A 62 26.79 9.68 14.16
C PRO A 62 28.31 9.53 14.31
#